data_AF-A0A1A2ASA7-F1
#
_entry.id   AF-A0A1A2ASA7-F1
#
_cell.length_a   1.000
_cell.length_b   1.000
_cell.length_c   1.000
_cell.angle_alpha   90.00
_cell.angle_beta   90.00
_cell.angle_gamma   90.00
#
_symmetry.space_group_name_H-M   'P 1'
#
loop_
_entity.id
_entity.type
_entity.pdbx_description
1 polymer ?
#
loop_
_entity_poly.entity_id
_entity_poly.type
_entity_poly.pdbx_seq_one_letter_code
_entity_poly.pdbx_strand_id
1 'polypeptide(L)'
;MYPATWRPHWPQRGPATTVYQLTDCLHDGHTARVAAHEITATVSAWLADLGAHSPLVDDFERAVRGGDWARAYAIGERLSVRIVLAD
;
A
#
# COMPACT_ATOMS: atom_id res chain seq x y z
N MET A 1 -13.91 -16.08 16.54
CA MET A 1 -13.53 -14.65 16.65
C MET A 1 -12.05 -14.61 16.97
N TYR A 2 -11.21 -14.51 15.95
CA TYR A 2 -9.76 -14.37 16.14
C TYR A 2 -9.43 -12.88 15.94
N PRO A 3 -8.77 -12.21 16.90
CA PRO A 3 -8.33 -10.84 16.68
C PRO A 3 -7.06 -10.90 15.83
N ALA A 4 -7.14 -10.42 14.60
CA ALA A 4 -5.98 -10.17 13.78
C ALA A 4 -5.31 -8.87 14.28
N THR A 5 -4.61 -8.96 15.41
CA THR A 5 -3.74 -7.88 15.91
C THR A 5 -2.47 -7.84 15.08
N TRP A 6 -2.55 -7.29 13.88
CA TRP A 6 -1.39 -6.96 13.08
C TRP A 6 -0.79 -5.65 13.60
N ARG A 7 0.37 -5.77 14.25
CA ARG A 7 1.23 -4.62 14.59
C ARG A 7 2.45 -4.71 13.69
N PRO A 8 2.44 -4.10 12.49
CA PRO A 8 3.65 -4.01 11.70
C PRO A 8 4.57 -3.03 12.46
N HIS A 9 5.67 -3.55 13.00
CA HIS A 9 6.64 -2.80 13.79
C HIS A 9 7.60 -2.07 12.84
N TRP A 10 7.08 -1.18 12.01
CA TRP A 10 7.93 -0.33 11.19
C TRP A 10 8.29 0.93 11.99
N PRO A 11 9.58 1.18 12.28
CA PRO A 11 10.01 2.45 12.81
C PRO A 11 10.30 3.36 11.62
N GLN A 12 9.36 4.19 11.18
CA GLN A 12 9.68 5.22 10.17
C GLN A 12 9.44 6.63 10.73
N ARG A 13 10.55 7.19 11.23
CA ARG A 13 10.76 8.63 11.35
C ARG A 13 11.51 9.10 10.09
N GLY A 14 10.77 9.64 9.13
CA GLY A 14 11.27 10.33 7.93
C GLY A 14 10.43 11.60 7.67
N PRO A 15 11.00 12.64 7.04
CA PRO A 15 10.53 14.03 7.18
C PRO A 15 9.22 14.30 6.43
N ALA A 16 8.31 15.01 7.11
CA ALA A 16 7.11 15.72 6.63
C ALA A 16 6.84 15.60 5.12
N THR A 17 6.32 14.45 4.71
CA THR A 17 5.93 14.18 3.33
C THR A 17 4.51 13.65 3.38
N THR A 18 3.66 14.18 2.50
CA THR A 18 2.26 13.84 2.29
C THR A 18 1.95 12.40 2.72
N VAL A 19 1.07 12.25 3.70
CA VAL A 19 0.65 10.94 4.19
C VAL A 19 -0.38 10.39 3.23
N TYR A 20 -0.28 9.11 2.89
CA TYR A 20 -1.26 8.40 2.09
C TYR A 20 -1.87 7.30 2.93
N GLN A 21 -3.20 7.24 2.94
CA GLN A 21 -3.97 6.15 3.51
C GLN A 21 -4.27 5.11 2.43
N LEU A 22 -3.65 3.94 2.56
CA LEU A 22 -3.98 2.76 1.79
C LEU A 22 -5.08 1.99 2.52
N THR A 23 -6.03 1.45 1.76
CA THR A 23 -7.09 0.57 2.25
C THR A 23 -7.09 -0.68 1.38
N ASP A 24 -6.78 -1.83 1.96
CA ASP A 24 -6.98 -3.12 1.32
C ASP A 24 -8.45 -3.52 1.44
N CYS A 25 -9.14 -3.59 0.31
CA CYS A 25 -10.53 -4.02 0.25
C CYS A 25 -10.68 -5.55 0.16
N LEU A 26 -9.58 -6.31 -0.01
CA LEU A 26 -9.63 -7.78 -0.07
C LEU A 26 -9.69 -8.41 1.32
N HIS A 27 -8.98 -7.85 2.31
CA HIS A 27 -8.91 -8.38 3.66
C HIS A 27 -9.45 -7.38 4.70
N ASP A 28 -10.70 -7.62 5.15
CA ASP A 28 -11.36 -6.94 6.29
C ASP A 28 -11.37 -5.39 6.27
N GLY A 29 -10.95 -4.75 5.16
CA GLY A 29 -10.80 -3.29 5.09
C GLY A 29 -9.53 -2.79 5.78
N HIS A 30 -8.40 -3.50 5.68
CA HIS A 30 -7.17 -3.12 6.35
C HIS A 30 -6.65 -1.77 5.86
N THR A 31 -6.54 -0.79 6.77
CA THR A 31 -6.04 0.55 6.45
C THR A 31 -4.64 0.78 7.00
N ALA A 32 -3.70 1.25 6.16
CA ALA A 32 -2.38 1.72 6.58
C ALA A 32 -2.15 3.17 6.13
N ARG A 33 -1.55 3.98 7.01
CA ARG A 33 -1.12 5.34 6.70
C ARG A 33 0.39 5.38 6.58
N VAL A 34 0.89 5.73 5.41
CA VAL A 34 2.31 5.68 5.10
C VAL A 34 2.70 6.84 4.18
N ALA A 35 3.97 7.21 4.16
CA ALA A 35 4.45 8.23 3.22
C ALA A 35 4.51 7.68 1.78
N ALA A 36 4.61 8.57 0.78
CA ALA A 36 4.65 8.19 -0.64
C ALA A 36 5.67 7.08 -0.97
N HIS A 37 6.84 7.10 -0.32
CA HIS A 37 7.92 6.14 -0.54
C HIS A 37 7.65 4.76 0.07
N GLU A 38 6.72 4.68 1.01
CA GLU A 38 6.38 3.47 1.77
C GLU A 38 5.13 2.76 1.22
N ILE A 39 4.38 3.43 0.34
CA ILE A 39 3.19 2.88 -0.33
C ILE A 39 3.54 1.54 -0.96
N THR A 40 4.60 1.49 -1.77
CA THR A 40 5.02 0.25 -2.44
C THR A 40 5.36 -0.84 -1.43
N ALA A 41 6.19 -0.53 -0.42
CA ALA A 41 6.60 -1.52 0.57
C ALA A 41 5.40 -2.11 1.32
N THR A 42 4.41 -1.28 1.62
CA THR A 42 3.17 -1.67 2.29
C THR A 42 2.32 -2.58 1.42
N VAL A 43 2.09 -2.20 0.15
CA VAL A 43 1.32 -3.01 -0.80
C VAL A 43 2.02 -4.35 -1.06
N SER A 44 3.34 -4.35 -1.24
CA SER A 44 4.13 -5.57 -1.42
C SER A 44 4.03 -6.49 -0.21
N ALA A 45 4.06 -5.95 1.02
CA ALA A 45 3.90 -6.74 2.22
C ALA A 45 2.50 -7.36 2.34
N TRP A 46 1.44 -6.59 2.05
CA TRP A 46 0.06 -7.09 2.05
C TRP A 46 -0.14 -8.22 1.03
N LEU A 47 0.41 -8.06 -0.18
CA LEU A 47 0.29 -9.06 -1.24
C LEU A 47 1.16 -10.30 -1.00
N ALA A 48 2.34 -10.14 -0.38
CA ALA A 48 3.16 -11.27 0.04
C ALA A 48 2.43 -12.14 1.08
N ASP A 49 1.68 -11.52 2.00
CA ASP A 49 0.87 -12.24 2.99
C ASP A 49 -0.32 -12.97 2.33
N LEU A 50 -0.88 -12.40 1.25
CA LEU A 50 -1.90 -13.05 0.41
C LEU A 50 -1.33 -14.11 -0.57
N GLY A 51 0.00 -14.32 -0.60
CA GLY A 51 0.67 -15.22 -1.54
C GLY A 51 0.62 -14.78 -3.00
N ALA A 52 0.22 -13.54 -3.26
CA ALA A 52 0.04 -12.98 -4.59
C ALA A 52 1.30 -12.25 -5.07
N HIS A 53 2.34 -13.02 -5.45
CA HIS A 53 3.44 -12.47 -6.25
C HIS A 53 2.97 -12.33 -7.70
N SER A 54 2.32 -11.20 -7.99
CA SER A 54 1.89 -10.83 -9.33
C SER A 54 2.84 -9.77 -9.90
N PRO A 55 3.22 -9.83 -11.19
CA PRO A 55 4.03 -8.79 -11.84
C PRO A 55 3.41 -7.38 -11.78
N LEU A 56 2.13 -7.29 -11.39
CA LEU A 56 1.45 -6.03 -11.11
C LEU A 56 2.09 -5.24 -9.95
N VAL A 57 2.75 -5.92 -9.00
CA VAL A 57 3.42 -5.26 -7.87
C VAL A 57 4.65 -4.50 -8.33
N ASP A 58 5.48 -5.11 -9.18
CA ASP A 58 6.65 -4.47 -9.77
C ASP A 58 6.25 -3.28 -10.66
N ASP A 59 5.17 -3.44 -11.43
CA ASP A 59 4.58 -2.34 -12.23
C ASP A 59 4.08 -1.19 -11.34
N PHE A 60 3.48 -1.52 -10.19
CA PHE A 60 3.01 -0.53 -9.21
C PHE A 60 4.17 0.21 -8.56
N GLU A 61 5.21 -0.51 -8.13
CA GLU A 61 6.45 0.09 -7.61
C GLU A 61 7.02 1.09 -8.60
N ARG A 62 7.11 0.69 -9.87
CA ARG A 62 7.67 1.52 -10.93
C ARG A 62 6.82 2.77 -11.20
N ALA A 63 5.50 2.64 -11.13
CA ALA A 63 4.58 3.77 -11.27
C ALA A 63 4.75 4.78 -10.12
N VAL A 64 4.75 4.31 -8.87
CA VAL A 64 4.93 5.16 -7.68
C VAL A 64 6.30 5.84 -7.69
N ARG A 65 7.38 5.08 -7.95
CA ARG A 65 8.74 5.63 -8.03
C ARG A 65 8.91 6.61 -9.19
N GLY A 66 8.20 6.38 -10.30
CA GLY A 66 8.17 7.27 -11.46
C GLY A 66 7.28 8.52 -11.28
N GLY A 67 6.53 8.62 -10.18
CA GLY A 67 5.54 9.69 -9.98
C GLY A 67 4.29 9.58 -10.85
N ASP A 68 4.11 8.44 -11.54
CA ASP A 68 2.94 8.15 -12.38
C ASP A 68 1.79 7.63 -11.50
N TRP A 69 1.21 8.56 -10.75
CA TRP A 69 0.11 8.25 -9.84
C TRP A 69 -1.12 7.72 -10.58
N ALA A 70 -1.39 8.16 -11.82
CA ALA A 70 -2.50 7.65 -12.62
C ALA A 70 -2.38 6.14 -12.85
N ARG A 71 -1.19 5.67 -13.22
CA ARG A 71 -0.90 4.24 -13.36
C ARG A 71 -0.93 3.53 -12.00
N ALA A 72 -0.41 4.16 -10.95
CA ALA A 72 -0.46 3.60 -9.60
C ALA A 72 -1.91 3.36 -9.13
N TYR A 73 -2.81 4.33 -9.32
CA TYR A 73 -4.23 4.16 -8.99
C TYR A 73 -4.89 3.06 -9.82
N ALA A 74 -4.61 2.99 -11.13
CA ALA A 74 -5.18 1.95 -12.00
C ALA A 74 -4.74 0.52 -11.58
N ILE A 75 -3.49 0.36 -11.14
CA ILE A 75 -3.01 -0.92 -10.63
C ILE A 75 -3.56 -1.20 -9.23
N GLY A 76 -3.64 -0.18 -8.36
CA GLY A 76 -4.26 -0.27 -7.04
C GLY A 76 -5.70 -0.77 -7.12
N GLU A 77 -6.52 -0.21 -8.02
CA GLU A 77 -7.90 -0.68 -8.25
C GLU A 77 -7.95 -2.15 -8.69
N ARG A 78 -7.02 -2.60 -9.55
CA ARG A 78 -6.92 -4.02 -9.95
C ARG A 78 -6.52 -4.94 -8.80
N LEU A 79 -5.69 -4.43 -7.88
CA LEU A 79 -5.30 -5.11 -6.66
C LEU A 79 -6.35 -4.96 -5.55
N SER A 80 -7.45 -4.25 -5.81
CA SER A 80 -8.45 -3.89 -4.80
C SER A 80 -7.86 -3.14 -3.59
N VAL A 81 -6.78 -2.38 -3.83
CA VAL A 81 -6.15 -1.48 -2.87
C VAL A 81 -6.52 -0.05 -3.24
N ARG A 82 -7.27 0.61 -2.36
CA ARG A 82 -7.59 2.03 -2.50
C ARG A 82 -6.49 2.87 -1.87
N ILE A 83 -6.02 3.88 -2.60
CA ILE A 83 -5.02 4.84 -2.11
C ILE A 83 -5.70 6.20 -2.01
N VAL A 84 -5.63 6.83 -0.85
CA VAL A 84 -6.21 8.15 -0.59
C VAL A 84 -5.14 9.02 0.04
N LEU A 85 -5.06 10.32 -0.29
CA LEU A 85 -4.25 11.23 0.52
C LEU A 85 -4.88 11.33 1.92
N ALA A 86 -4.07 11.14 2.94
CA ALA A 86 -4.42 11.52 4.30
C ALA A 86 -3.98 12.97 4.51
N ASP A 87 -4.97 13.84 4.70
CA ASP A 87 -4.81 15.22 5.17
C ASP A 87 -4.22 15.26 6.59
#